data_AF-A0A0F0CI02-F1
#
_entry.id   AF-A0A0F0CI02-F1
#
_cell.length_a   1.000
_cell.length_b   1.000
_cell.length_c   1.000
_cell.angle_alpha   90.00
_cell.angle_beta   90.00
_cell.angle_gamma   90.00
#
_symmetry.space_group_name_H-M   'P 1'
#
loop_
_entity.id
_entity.type
_entity.pdbx_description
1 polymer ?
#
loop_
_entity_poly.entity_id
_entity_poly.type
_entity_poly.pdbx_seq_one_letter_code
_entity_poly.pdbx_strand_id
1 'polypeptide(L)'
;MIMTVSDLDKMKVQDMPPFENAYERFMMLLEDFYICKSDGEERIKHELEKWDDEAKIQIINQLKERCMESGIEFSKSDLLKL
;
A
#
# COMPACT_ATOMS: atom_id res chain seq x y z
N MET A 1 13.66 11.49 -5.53
CA MET A 1 13.72 11.54 -4.06
C MET A 1 12.99 10.31 -3.57
N ILE A 2 13.60 9.52 -2.69
CA ILE A 2 12.97 8.33 -2.11
C ILE A 2 12.14 8.79 -0.90
N MET A 3 10.90 8.31 -0.80
CA MET A 3 9.99 8.57 0.32
C MET A 3 10.25 7.61 1.47
N THR A 4 9.98 8.05 2.69
CA THR A 4 10.30 7.32 3.93
C THR A 4 9.05 7.09 4.78
N VAL A 5 9.19 6.37 5.88
CA VAL A 5 8.11 6.23 6.89
C VAL A 5 7.59 7.59 7.37
N SER A 6 8.46 8.59 7.50
CA SER A 6 8.02 9.94 7.88
C SER A 6 7.06 10.55 6.87
N ASP A 7 7.20 10.21 5.58
CA ASP A 7 6.28 10.68 4.55
C ASP A 7 4.94 9.94 4.59
N LEU A 8 4.93 8.64 4.97
CA LEU A 8 3.68 7.93 5.29
C LEU A 8 2.94 8.59 6.45
N ASP A 9 3.66 8.97 7.51
CA ASP A 9 3.03 9.63 8.67
C ASP A 9 2.49 11.02 8.32
N LYS A 10 3.17 11.77 7.46
CA LYS A 10 2.64 13.04 6.94
C LYS A 10 1.34 12.84 6.14
N MET A 11 1.23 11.75 5.39
CA MET A 11 0.01 11.44 4.62
C MET A 11 -1.21 11.21 5.53
N LYS A 12 -1.02 10.72 6.76
CA LYS A 12 -2.11 10.49 7.73
C LYS A 12 -2.76 11.79 8.23
N VAL A 13 -2.03 12.91 8.19
CA VAL A 13 -2.54 14.23 8.61
C VAL A 13 -2.86 15.15 7.43
N GLN A 14 -2.69 14.65 6.21
CA GLN A 14 -3.00 15.40 5.00
C GLN A 14 -4.44 15.13 4.57
N ASP A 15 -5.32 16.12 4.76
CA ASP A 15 -6.72 16.06 4.35
C ASP A 15 -6.87 15.73 2.86
N MET A 16 -7.74 14.77 2.54
CA MET A 16 -7.98 14.36 1.15
C MET A 16 -9.42 13.86 0.89
N PRO A 17 -10.43 14.74 0.87
CA PRO A 17 -11.81 14.34 0.56
C PRO A 17 -11.92 13.67 -0.83
N PRO A 18 -12.76 12.62 -0.99
CA PRO A 18 -13.72 12.09 -0.02
C PRO A 18 -13.12 11.10 1.00
N PHE A 19 -11.81 10.85 0.95
CA PHE A 19 -11.11 10.00 1.92
C PHE A 19 -10.81 10.80 3.18
N GLU A 20 -10.58 10.09 4.29
CA GLU A 20 -10.20 10.73 5.56
C GLU A 20 -8.89 11.52 5.41
N ASN A 21 -7.89 10.92 4.76
CA ASN A 21 -6.59 11.53 4.51
C ASN A 21 -5.90 10.89 3.29
N ALA A 22 -4.74 11.43 2.91
CA ALA A 22 -3.97 10.95 1.78
C ALA A 22 -3.46 9.51 1.96
N TYR A 23 -3.22 9.09 3.20
CA TYR A 23 -2.82 7.71 3.53
C TYR A 23 -3.94 6.72 3.21
N GLU A 24 -5.17 7.02 3.60
CA GLU A 24 -6.32 6.15 3.30
C GLU A 24 -6.57 6.02 1.80
N ARG A 25 -6.49 7.12 1.05
CA ARG A 25 -6.57 7.06 -0.41
C ARG A 25 -5.49 6.15 -1.00
N PHE A 26 -4.26 6.27 -0.50
CA PHE A 26 -3.14 5.49 -1.01
C PHE A 26 -3.31 4.00 -0.71
N MET A 27 -3.69 3.64 0.52
CA MET A 27 -3.91 2.24 0.88
C MET A 27 -5.09 1.63 0.09
N MET A 28 -6.20 2.34 -0.07
CA MET A 28 -7.32 1.88 -0.89
C MET A 28 -6.94 1.66 -2.37
N LEU A 29 -6.04 2.50 -2.91
CA LEU A 29 -5.50 2.30 -4.26
C LEU A 29 -4.70 1.00 -4.37
N LEU A 30 -3.86 0.70 -3.37
CA LEU A 30 -3.08 -0.54 -3.35
C LEU A 30 -3.97 -1.77 -3.16
N GLU A 31 -5.03 -1.67 -2.36
CA GLU A 31 -6.05 -2.72 -2.22
C GLU A 31 -6.75 -2.99 -3.56
N ASP A 32 -7.17 -1.94 -4.27
CA ASP A 32 -7.79 -2.06 -5.61
C ASP A 32 -6.83 -2.72 -6.61
N PHE A 33 -5.56 -2.31 -6.62
CA PHE A 33 -4.53 -2.97 -7.43
C PHE A 33 -4.40 -4.44 -7.06
N TYR A 34 -4.33 -4.78 -5.77
CA TYR A 34 -4.15 -6.16 -5.31
C TYR A 34 -5.32 -7.07 -5.73
N ILE A 35 -6.55 -6.56 -5.68
CA ILE A 35 -7.77 -7.30 -6.02
C ILE A 35 -7.95 -7.42 -7.55
N CYS A 36 -7.33 -6.52 -8.31
CA CYS A 36 -7.46 -6.49 -9.77
C CYS A 36 -6.95 -7.78 -10.43
N LYS A 37 -7.70 -8.30 -11.41
CA LYS A 37 -7.44 -9.60 -12.05
C LYS A 37 -6.23 -9.62 -12.99
N SER A 38 -5.70 -8.46 -13.37
CA SER A 38 -4.49 -8.35 -14.18
C SER A 38 -3.52 -7.40 -13.51
N ASP A 39 -2.22 -7.70 -13.61
CA ASP A 39 -1.09 -6.78 -13.37
C ASP A 39 -1.04 -6.04 -12.02
N GLY A 40 -1.90 -6.38 -11.06
CA GLY A 40 -2.03 -5.73 -9.77
C GLY A 40 -0.74 -5.66 -8.96
N GLU A 41 -0.06 -6.80 -8.84
CA GLU A 41 1.21 -6.88 -8.11
C GLU A 41 2.31 -6.02 -8.74
N GLU A 42 2.36 -5.93 -10.07
CA GLU A 42 3.35 -5.10 -10.77
C GLU A 42 3.07 -3.60 -10.57
N ARG A 43 1.79 -3.21 -10.52
CA ARG A 43 1.42 -1.82 -10.18
C ARG A 43 1.81 -1.46 -8.76
N ILE A 44 1.61 -2.38 -7.80
CA ILE A 44 2.03 -2.17 -6.42
C ILE A 44 3.56 -2.06 -6.35
N LYS A 45 4.30 -2.96 -7.00
CA LYS A 45 5.77 -2.88 -7.08
C LYS A 45 6.23 -1.52 -7.60
N HIS A 46 5.63 -1.04 -8.68
CA HIS A 46 5.97 0.26 -9.27
C HIS A 46 5.65 1.44 -8.33
N GLU A 47 4.54 1.39 -7.58
CA GLU A 47 4.28 2.38 -6.54
C GLU A 47 5.31 2.32 -5.40
N LEU A 48 5.74 1.12 -5.02
CA LEU A 48 6.72 0.87 -3.98
C LEU A 48 8.15 1.28 -4.36
N GLU A 49 8.50 1.40 -5.65
CA GLU A 49 9.81 1.91 -6.10
C GLU A 49 10.11 3.33 -5.60
N LYS A 50 9.06 4.09 -5.23
CA LYS A 50 9.19 5.46 -4.73
C LYS A 50 9.56 5.52 -3.24
N TRP A 51 9.55 4.38 -2.54
CA TRP A 51 9.70 4.28 -1.09
C TRP A 51 11.03 3.61 -0.70
N ASP A 52 11.52 3.90 0.49
CA ASP A 52 12.61 3.15 1.10
C ASP A 52 12.12 1.79 1.63
N ASP A 53 13.06 0.91 1.94
CA ASP A 53 12.74 -0.48 2.30
C ASP A 53 11.94 -0.57 3.60
N GLU A 54 12.19 0.33 4.56
CA GLU A 54 11.42 0.40 5.80
C GLU A 54 9.95 0.77 5.53
N ALA A 55 9.71 1.80 4.71
CA ALA A 55 8.36 2.19 4.33
C ALA A 55 7.66 1.12 3.50
N LYS A 56 8.35 0.47 2.56
CA LYS A 56 7.78 -0.66 1.80
C LYS A 56 7.26 -1.75 2.71
N ILE A 57 8.05 -2.17 3.70
CA ILE A 57 7.65 -3.18 4.68
C ILE A 57 6.39 -2.76 5.43
N GLN A 58 6.32 -1.50 5.89
CA GLN A 58 5.13 -1.00 6.57
C GLN A 58 3.89 -0.98 5.66
N ILE A 59 4.04 -0.52 4.42
CA ILE A 59 2.94 -0.48 3.44
C ILE A 59 2.43 -1.90 3.15
N ILE A 60 3.33 -2.86 2.90
CA ILE A 60 2.98 -4.25 2.59
C ILE A 60 2.29 -4.91 3.79
N ASN A 61 2.79 -4.68 5.01
CA ASN A 61 2.16 -5.22 6.22
C ASN A 61 0.75 -4.66 6.41
N GLN A 62 0.56 -3.35 6.22
CA GLN A 62 -0.79 -2.77 6.32
C GLN A 62 -1.72 -3.31 5.21
N LEU A 63 -1.23 -3.41 3.98
CA LEU A 63 -2.00 -3.94 2.86
C LEU A 63 -2.45 -5.38 3.14
N LYS A 64 -1.53 -6.20 3.66
CA LYS A 64 -1.82 -7.57 4.10
C LYS A 64 -2.92 -7.61 5.17
N GLU A 65 -2.82 -6.77 6.20
CA GLU A 65 -3.83 -6.70 7.26
C GLU A 65 -5.21 -6.36 6.68
N ARG A 66 -5.31 -5.33 5.85
CA ARG A 66 -6.57 -4.91 5.22
C ARG A 66 -7.17 -5.97 4.30
N CYS A 67 -6.34 -6.66 3.53
CA CYS A 67 -6.78 -7.80 2.73
C CYS A 67 -7.33 -8.93 3.60
N MET A 68 -6.64 -9.26 4.71
CA MET A 68 -7.10 -10.30 5.64
C MET A 68 -8.43 -9.94 6.30
N GLU A 69 -8.60 -8.69 6.73
CA GLU A 69 -9.87 -8.18 7.28
C GLU A 69 -11.01 -8.25 6.26
N SER A 70 -10.68 -8.09 4.98
CA SER A 70 -11.62 -8.21 3.85
C SER A 70 -11.82 -9.66 3.36
N GLY A 71 -11.20 -10.65 4.00
CA GLY A 71 -11.30 -12.07 3.63
C GLY A 71 -10.50 -12.46 2.38
N ILE A 72 -9.56 -11.63 1.95
CA ILE A 72 -8.70 -11.86 0.78
C ILE A 72 -7.39 -12.53 1.23
N GLU A 73 -7.05 -13.67 0.62
CA GLU A 73 -5.84 -14.43 0.93
C GLU A 73 -4.58 -13.72 0.40
N PHE A 74 -3.72 -13.23 1.30
CA PHE A 74 -2.47 -12.54 0.95
C PHE A 74 -1.23 -13.47 0.82
N SER A 75 -1.38 -14.75 1.22
CA SER A 75 -0.26 -15.71 1.43
C SER A 75 0.51 -16.10 0.16
N LYS A 76 -0.06 -15.85 -1.02
CA LYS A 76 0.49 -16.26 -2.32
C LYS A 76 1.19 -15.12 -3.07
N SER A 77 1.25 -13.92 -2.48
CA SER A 77 1.76 -12.75 -3.17
C SER A 77 3.30 -12.67 -3.16
N ASP A 78 3.87 -12.32 -4.30
CA ASP A 78 5.31 -12.02 -4.40
C ASP A 78 5.70 -10.73 -3.66
N LEU A 79 4.73 -9.91 -3.26
CA LEU A 79 4.95 -8.71 -2.45
C LEU A 79 5.57 -9.02 -1.08
N LEU A 80 5.36 -10.22 -0.53
CA LEU A 80 5.97 -10.63 0.75
C LEU A 80 7.48 -10.87 0.67
N LYS A 81 8.07 -10.83 -0.53
CA LYS A 81 9.50 -11.07 -0.78
C LYS A 81 10.29 -9.79 -1.07
N LEU A 82 9.61 -8.64 -1.12
CA LEU A 82 10.19 -7.31 -1.27
C LEU A 82 10.72 -6.80 0.07
#